data_AF-A0A0M3KHY2-F1
#
_entry.id   AF-A0A0M3KHY2-F1
#
_cell.length_a   1.000
_cell.length_b   1.000
_cell.length_c   1.000
_cell.angle_alpha   90.00
_cell.angle_beta   90.00
_cell.angle_gamma   90.00
#
_symmetry.space_group_name_H-M   'P 1'
#
loop_
_entity.id
_entity.type
_entity.pdbx_description
1 polymer ?
#
loop_
_entity_poly.entity_id
_entity_poly.type
_entity_poly.pdbx_seq_one_letter_code
_entity_poly.pdbx_strand_id
1 'polypeptide(L)'
;MDIFTGKVINKSNRVDLRRKVSTYLPTLIDRLLSLTTAGLENGKVMHLVDHYRKHINLLIRICVTTSRYDLLYNTIYPRLEKDPLSRTIFFEYLDEIILDGMLDNPPPSLVSEYLQNLILEGNLNQFEASVVRIPIDRQDIHYVMTTCRANRLHDGIIYVYNKALSDYLSPLEVCLHLLLFI
;
A
#
# COMPACT_ATOMS: atom_id res chain seq x y z
N MET A 1 12.81 -6.44 -50.90
CA MET A 1 13.41 -7.35 -49.91
C MET A 1 14.01 -6.49 -48.80
N ASP A 2 13.64 -6.77 -47.55
CA ASP A 2 14.22 -6.30 -46.27
C ASP A 2 14.03 -4.85 -45.79
N ILE A 3 12.86 -4.57 -45.19
CA ILE A 3 12.62 -3.43 -44.27
C ILE A 3 12.18 -3.92 -42.87
N PHE A 4 12.18 -5.23 -42.61
CA PHE A 4 11.61 -5.83 -41.38
C PHE A 4 12.62 -6.13 -40.25
N THR A 5 13.92 -6.05 -40.48
CA THR A 5 14.93 -6.57 -39.54
C THR A 5 15.26 -5.62 -38.37
N GLY A 6 15.23 -4.30 -38.59
CA GLY A 6 15.60 -3.31 -37.56
C GLY A 6 14.64 -3.24 -36.35
N LYS A 7 13.34 -3.49 -36.55
CA LYS A 7 12.35 -3.52 -35.45
C LYS A 7 12.47 -4.78 -34.59
N VAL A 8 12.84 -5.92 -35.19
CA VAL A 8 12.92 -7.22 -34.50
C VAL A 8 14.16 -7.27 -33.59
N ILE A 9 15.32 -6.79 -34.06
CA ILE A 9 16.56 -6.76 -33.27
C ILE A 9 16.45 -5.83 -32.05
N ASN A 10 15.84 -4.65 -32.21
CA ASN A 10 15.64 -3.69 -31.11
C ASN A 10 14.64 -4.24 -30.06
N LYS A 11 13.58 -4.92 -30.49
CA LYS A 11 12.63 -5.58 -29.58
C LYS A 11 13.28 -6.73 -28.82
N SER A 12 14.13 -7.54 -29.47
CA SER A 12 14.90 -8.61 -28.82
C SER A 12 15.83 -8.06 -27.74
N ASN A 13 16.64 -7.04 -28.05
CA ASN A 13 17.56 -6.43 -27.08
C ASN A 13 16.84 -5.81 -25.87
N ARG A 14 15.67 -5.19 -26.07
CA ARG A 14 14.85 -4.67 -24.96
C ARG A 14 14.29 -5.78 -24.08
N VAL A 15 13.89 -6.90 -24.67
CA VAL A 15 13.41 -8.08 -23.93
C VAL A 15 14.56 -8.73 -23.16
N ASP A 16 15.75 -8.84 -23.74
CA ASP A 16 16.96 -9.33 -23.07
C ASP A 16 17.38 -8.43 -21.89
N LEU A 17 17.34 -7.10 -22.08
CA LEU A 17 17.64 -6.15 -21.01
C LEU A 17 16.60 -6.23 -19.89
N ARG A 18 15.30 -6.25 -20.22
CA ARG A 18 14.22 -6.38 -19.23
C ARG A 18 14.35 -7.69 -18.44
N ARG A 19 14.72 -8.79 -19.11
CA ARG A 19 14.96 -10.08 -18.47
C ARG A 19 16.14 -10.00 -17.50
N LYS A 20 17.29 -9.47 -17.95
CA LYS A 20 18.47 -9.27 -17.09
C LYS A 20 18.14 -8.38 -15.89
N VAL A 21 17.52 -7.22 -16.11
CA VAL A 21 17.10 -6.32 -15.03
C VAL A 21 16.17 -7.04 -14.05
N SER A 22 15.19 -7.80 -14.54
CA SER A 22 14.30 -8.58 -13.68
C SER A 22 15.03 -9.66 -12.87
N THR A 23 16.15 -10.20 -13.37
CA THR A 23 16.98 -11.17 -12.65
C THR A 23 17.79 -10.51 -11.54
N TYR A 24 18.35 -9.34 -11.78
CA TYR A 24 19.17 -8.62 -10.79
C TYR A 24 18.33 -7.80 -9.80
N LEU A 25 17.09 -7.45 -10.14
CA LEU A 25 16.24 -6.57 -9.33
C LEU A 25 16.09 -7.03 -7.86
N PRO A 26 15.82 -8.31 -7.54
CA PRO A 26 15.74 -8.76 -6.15
C PRO A 26 17.04 -8.50 -5.37
N THR A 27 18.20 -8.73 -6.00
CA THR A 27 19.51 -8.50 -5.34
C THR A 27 19.80 -7.02 -5.11
N LEU A 28 19.36 -6.14 -6.01
CA LEU A 28 19.50 -4.69 -5.83
C LEU A 28 18.57 -4.17 -4.73
N ILE A 29 17.33 -4.67 -4.70
CA ILE A 29 16.37 -4.37 -3.62
C ILE A 29 16.94 -4.83 -2.28
N ASP A 30 17.49 -6.04 -2.20
CA ASP A 30 18.04 -6.56 -0.95
C ASP A 30 19.23 -5.73 -0.45
N ARG A 31 20.14 -5.33 -1.34
CA ARG A 31 21.26 -4.43 -1.00
C ARG A 31 20.78 -3.06 -0.54
N LEU A 32 19.84 -2.46 -1.28
CA LEU A 32 19.28 -1.15 -0.94
C LEU A 32 18.55 -1.20 0.41
N LEU A 33 17.79 -2.26 0.65
CA LEU A 33 17.08 -2.49 1.90
C LEU A 33 18.05 -2.69 3.06
N SER A 34 19.14 -3.46 2.87
CA SER A 34 20.19 -3.61 3.87
C SER A 34 20.85 -2.28 4.22
N LEU A 35 21.12 -1.42 3.23
CA LEU A 35 21.64 -0.06 3.46
C LEU A 35 20.62 0.83 4.17
N THR A 36 19.33 0.63 3.88
CA THR A 36 18.24 1.38 4.51
C THR A 36 18.16 1.03 5.98
N THR A 37 18.09 -0.26 6.32
CA THR A 37 17.91 -0.75 7.69
C THR A 37 19.16 -0.69 8.55
N ALA A 38 20.35 -0.55 7.95
CA ALA A 38 21.58 -0.29 8.71
C ALA A 38 21.56 1.10 9.40
N GLY A 39 20.68 2.00 8.96
CA GLY A 39 20.54 3.33 9.54
C GLY A 39 21.77 4.23 9.30
N LEU A 40 21.83 5.36 10.01
CA LEU A 40 23.03 6.19 10.10
C LEU A 40 23.72 5.93 11.44
N GLU A 41 24.98 5.50 11.39
CA GLU A 41 25.73 5.13 12.61
C GLU A 41 25.93 6.29 13.59
N ASN A 42 25.84 7.57 13.17
CA ASN A 42 26.13 8.73 14.05
C ASN A 42 25.40 10.05 13.64
N GLY A 43 24.15 9.98 13.17
CA GLY A 43 23.41 11.16 12.66
C GLY A 43 22.37 11.75 13.62
N LYS A 44 22.03 13.04 13.45
CA LYS A 44 20.81 13.61 14.07
C LYS A 44 19.57 12.87 13.54
N VAL A 45 18.53 12.72 14.37
CA VAL A 45 17.25 12.04 14.01
C VAL A 45 16.69 12.53 12.68
N MET A 46 16.77 13.84 12.40
CA MET A 46 16.31 14.42 11.13
C MET A 46 16.99 13.81 9.89
N HIS A 47 18.30 13.52 9.96
CA HIS A 47 19.00 12.87 8.84
C HIS A 47 18.57 11.41 8.66
N LEU A 48 18.18 10.74 9.75
CA LEU A 48 17.65 9.38 9.68
C LEU A 48 16.26 9.36 9.01
N VAL A 49 15.40 10.33 9.32
CA VAL A 49 14.11 10.50 8.65
C VAL A 49 14.29 10.73 7.15
N ASP A 50 15.17 11.64 6.75
CA ASP A 50 15.46 11.91 5.33
C ASP A 50 16.01 10.69 4.61
N HIS A 51 16.89 9.93 5.29
CA HIS A 51 17.43 8.68 4.78
C HIS A 51 16.33 7.65 4.55
N TYR A 52 15.45 7.42 5.52
CA TYR A 52 14.34 6.49 5.36
C TYR A 52 13.36 6.94 4.29
N ARG A 53 12.94 8.21 4.30
CA ARG A 53 12.03 8.74 3.27
C ARG A 53 12.57 8.49 1.87
N LYS A 54 13.84 8.83 1.63
CA LYS A 54 14.48 8.66 0.33
C LYS A 54 14.51 7.19 -0.11
N HIS A 55 14.97 6.29 0.75
CA HIS A 55 15.21 4.90 0.36
C HIS A 55 13.92 4.06 0.34
N ILE A 56 13.03 4.25 1.32
CA ILE A 56 11.73 3.55 1.38
C ILE A 56 10.88 3.94 0.17
N ASN A 57 10.82 5.24 -0.18
CA ASN A 57 10.12 5.69 -1.38
C ASN A 57 10.66 5.00 -2.64
N LEU A 58 11.98 4.93 -2.79
CA LEU A 58 12.61 4.25 -3.93
C LEU A 58 12.26 2.76 -3.98
N LEU A 59 12.36 2.05 -2.85
CA LEU A 59 12.02 0.63 -2.74
C LEU A 59 10.56 0.37 -3.16
N ILE A 60 9.64 1.17 -2.63
CA ILE A 60 8.21 1.10 -2.94
C ILE A 60 7.96 1.38 -4.41
N ARG A 61 8.49 2.48 -4.96
CA ARG A 61 8.31 2.85 -6.38
C ARG A 61 8.81 1.76 -7.31
N ILE A 62 9.95 1.14 -7.00
CA ILE A 62 10.47 0.01 -7.78
C ILE A 62 9.47 -1.14 -7.75
N CYS A 63 8.98 -1.55 -6.57
CA CYS A 63 8.02 -2.63 -6.44
C CYS A 63 6.72 -2.37 -7.18
N VAL A 64 6.12 -1.19 -7.04
CA VAL A 64 4.87 -0.80 -7.71
C VAL A 64 5.06 -0.75 -9.22
N THR A 65 6.10 -0.06 -9.72
CA THR A 65 6.34 0.11 -11.16
C THR A 65 6.70 -1.21 -11.87
N THR A 66 7.30 -2.16 -11.13
CA THR A 66 7.67 -3.48 -11.67
C THR A 66 6.67 -4.59 -11.32
N SER A 67 5.57 -4.25 -10.64
CA SER A 67 4.56 -5.19 -10.13
C SER A 67 5.15 -6.33 -9.29
N ARG A 68 6.17 -6.01 -8.48
CA ARG A 68 6.86 -6.96 -7.58
C ARG A 68 6.36 -6.81 -6.14
N TYR A 69 5.05 -6.93 -5.94
CA TYR A 69 4.41 -6.82 -4.63
C TYR A 69 4.80 -7.95 -3.67
N ASP A 70 5.15 -9.13 -4.18
CA ASP A 70 5.72 -10.21 -3.37
C ASP A 70 6.99 -9.75 -2.61
N LEU A 71 7.88 -9.00 -3.27
CA LEU A 71 9.07 -8.43 -2.61
C LEU A 71 8.69 -7.33 -1.61
N LEU A 72 7.67 -6.51 -1.94
CA LEU A 72 7.18 -5.47 -1.05
C LEU A 72 6.69 -6.06 0.27
N TYR A 73 5.86 -7.09 0.20
CA TYR A 73 5.19 -7.69 1.34
C TYR A 73 6.05 -8.69 2.11
N ASN A 74 6.83 -9.52 1.40
CA ASN A 74 7.54 -10.65 2.02
C ASN A 74 9.02 -10.36 2.27
N THR A 75 9.59 -9.29 1.70
CA THR A 75 11.01 -8.94 1.86
C THR A 75 11.21 -7.56 2.48
N ILE A 76 10.55 -6.53 1.94
CA ILE A 76 10.76 -5.13 2.36
C ILE A 76 10.05 -4.85 3.69
N TYR A 77 8.72 -5.03 3.72
CA TYR A 77 7.92 -4.70 4.90
C TYR A 77 8.40 -5.39 6.19
N PRO A 78 8.71 -6.70 6.21
CA PRO A 78 9.13 -7.40 7.44
C PRO A 78 10.48 -6.93 8.00
N ARG A 79 11.27 -6.20 7.21
CA ARG A 79 12.51 -5.57 7.69
C ARG A 79 12.29 -4.14 8.18
N LEU A 80 11.37 -3.40 7.56
CA LEU A 80 11.01 -2.04 7.97
C LEU A 80 10.15 -2.04 9.24
N GLU A 81 9.24 -3.01 9.41
CA GLU A 81 8.36 -3.06 10.60
C GLU A 81 9.14 -3.13 11.93
N LYS A 82 10.40 -3.60 11.89
CA LYS A 82 11.28 -3.74 13.07
C LYS A 82 11.69 -2.41 13.69
N ASP A 83 11.70 -1.33 12.91
CA ASP A 83 12.00 0.01 13.39
C ASP A 83 10.74 0.90 13.28
N PRO A 84 10.19 1.40 14.40
CA PRO A 84 8.96 2.17 14.40
C PRO A 84 8.97 3.37 13.45
N LEU A 85 10.11 4.08 13.37
CA LEU A 85 10.22 5.25 12.50
C LEU A 85 10.13 4.85 11.01
N SER A 86 10.85 3.81 10.61
CA SER A 86 10.78 3.31 9.23
C SER A 86 9.41 2.71 8.90
N ARG A 87 8.73 2.08 9.86
CA ARG A 87 7.36 1.57 9.72
C ARG A 87 6.35 2.69 9.49
N THR A 88 6.40 3.76 10.28
CA THR A 88 5.53 4.93 10.09
C THR A 88 5.72 5.52 8.69
N ILE A 89 6.98 5.73 8.26
CA ILE A 89 7.28 6.25 6.91
C ILE A 89 6.79 5.30 5.82
N PHE A 90 6.90 3.97 6.03
CA PHE A 90 6.34 3.00 5.11
C PHE A 90 4.82 3.13 4.97
N PHE A 91 4.09 3.29 6.07
CA PHE A 91 2.64 3.47 6.03
C PHE A 91 2.20 4.78 5.38
N GLU A 92 2.94 5.86 5.54
CA GLU A 92 2.69 7.11 4.79
C GLU A 92 2.76 6.88 3.28
N TYR A 93 3.75 6.14 2.79
CA TYR A 93 3.83 5.83 1.36
C TYR A 93 2.82 4.75 0.94
N LEU A 94 2.44 3.83 1.82
CA LEU A 94 1.39 2.85 1.55
C LEU A 94 0.04 3.55 1.36
N ASP A 95 -0.24 4.59 2.15
CA ASP A 95 -1.43 5.45 2.03
C ASP A 95 -1.53 6.05 0.62
N GLU A 96 -0.44 6.65 0.12
CA GLU A 96 -0.39 7.20 -1.25
C GLU A 96 -0.76 6.14 -2.31
N ILE A 97 -0.18 4.93 -2.20
CA ILE A 97 -0.44 3.83 -3.15
C ILE A 97 -1.90 3.35 -3.08
N ILE A 98 -2.47 3.28 -1.88
CA ILE A 98 -3.87 2.88 -1.67
C ILE A 98 -4.79 3.92 -2.30
N LEU A 99 -4.55 5.20 -2.03
CA LEU A 99 -5.35 6.31 -2.54
C LEU A 99 -5.32 6.37 -4.08
N ASP A 100 -4.17 6.08 -4.67
CA ASP A 100 -3.97 5.98 -6.13
C ASP A 100 -4.56 4.70 -6.75
N GLY A 101 -5.05 3.75 -5.94
CA GLY A 101 -5.59 2.47 -6.42
C GLY A 101 -4.52 1.53 -6.99
N MET A 102 -3.26 1.71 -6.58
CA MET A 102 -2.10 1.01 -7.11
C MET A 102 -1.66 -0.17 -6.22
N LEU A 103 -2.41 -0.49 -5.15
CA LEU A 103 -2.08 -1.61 -4.26
C LEU A 103 -2.66 -2.92 -4.81
N ASP A 104 -1.80 -3.86 -5.20
CA ASP A 104 -2.21 -5.14 -5.77
C ASP A 104 -2.07 -6.30 -4.78
N ASN A 105 -3.17 -7.03 -4.56
CA ASN A 105 -3.22 -8.27 -3.78
C ASN A 105 -2.55 -8.18 -2.38
N PRO A 106 -2.86 -7.17 -1.54
CA PRO A 106 -2.19 -7.02 -0.26
C PRO A 106 -2.51 -8.18 0.71
N PRO A 107 -1.57 -8.55 1.60
CA PRO A 107 -1.83 -9.50 2.67
C PRO A 107 -2.84 -8.93 3.67
N PRO A 108 -3.83 -9.72 4.15
CA PRO A 108 -4.79 -9.25 5.16
C PRO A 108 -4.11 -8.75 6.44
N SER A 109 -2.99 -9.35 6.84
CA SER A 109 -2.22 -8.90 8.02
C SER A 109 -1.69 -7.48 7.87
N LEU A 110 -1.14 -7.15 6.70
CA LEU A 110 -0.64 -5.80 6.41
C LEU A 110 -1.79 -4.78 6.40
N VAL A 111 -2.92 -5.14 5.77
CA VAL A 111 -4.12 -4.28 5.74
C VAL A 111 -4.61 -4.00 7.15
N SER A 112 -4.74 -5.04 7.99
CA SER A 112 -5.19 -4.89 9.37
C SER A 112 -4.26 -4.01 10.19
N GLU A 113 -2.93 -4.18 10.08
CA GLU A 113 -1.97 -3.36 10.81
C GLU A 113 -2.01 -1.89 10.38
N TYR A 114 -2.08 -1.65 9.07
CA TYR A 114 -2.19 -0.29 8.53
C TYR A 114 -3.48 0.41 8.97
N LEU A 115 -4.63 -0.27 8.86
CA LEU A 115 -5.91 0.28 9.30
C LEU A 115 -5.94 0.56 10.81
N GLN A 116 -5.36 -0.33 11.62
CA GLN A 116 -5.21 -0.10 13.06
C GLN A 116 -4.30 1.11 13.35
N ASN A 117 -3.21 1.27 12.60
CA ASN A 117 -2.31 2.41 12.75
C ASN A 117 -3.03 3.74 12.50
N LEU A 118 -3.87 3.83 11.47
CA LEU A 118 -4.67 5.04 11.20
C LEU A 118 -5.60 5.40 12.36
N ILE A 119 -6.23 4.41 12.99
CA ILE A 119 -7.10 4.65 14.14
C ILE A 119 -6.29 5.10 15.37
N LEU A 120 -5.13 4.49 15.60
CA LEU A 120 -4.23 4.87 16.69
C LEU A 120 -3.73 6.32 16.53
N GLU A 121 -3.50 6.77 15.30
CA GLU A 121 -3.10 8.15 14.99
C GLU A 121 -4.28 9.13 14.92
N GLY A 122 -5.52 8.66 15.02
CA GLY A 122 -6.72 9.50 14.91
C GLY A 122 -7.09 9.91 13.47
N ASN A 123 -6.49 9.27 12.47
CA ASN A 123 -6.65 9.56 11.05
C ASN A 123 -7.93 8.91 10.47
N LEU A 124 -9.09 9.28 11.01
CA LEU A 124 -10.40 8.67 10.67
C LEU A 124 -10.80 8.84 9.20
N ASN A 125 -10.52 10.01 8.61
CA ASN A 125 -10.85 10.28 7.20
C ASN A 125 -10.04 9.39 6.26
N GLN A 126 -8.74 9.23 6.54
CA GLN A 126 -7.86 8.32 5.80
C GLN A 126 -8.27 6.86 5.98
N PHE A 127 -8.71 6.47 7.19
CA PHE A 127 -9.22 5.13 7.45
C PHE A 127 -10.41 4.82 6.55
N GLU A 128 -11.41 5.70 6.53
CA GLU A 128 -12.60 5.53 5.69
C GLU A 128 -12.25 5.52 4.20
N ALA A 129 -11.40 6.46 3.75
CA ALA A 129 -10.91 6.52 2.39
C ALA A 129 -10.17 5.25 1.95
N SER A 130 -9.46 4.61 2.87
CA SER A 130 -8.73 3.36 2.63
C SER A 130 -9.66 2.16 2.57
N VAL A 131 -10.62 2.07 3.49
CA VAL A 131 -11.63 0.99 3.54
C VAL A 131 -12.36 0.86 2.21
N VAL A 132 -12.75 1.97 1.58
CA VAL A 132 -13.49 1.93 0.31
C VAL A 132 -12.64 1.58 -0.91
N ARG A 133 -11.31 1.66 -0.80
CA ARG A 133 -10.35 1.39 -1.90
C ARG A 133 -9.71 0.01 -1.82
N ILE A 134 -9.57 -0.54 -0.62
CA ILE A 134 -8.99 -1.88 -0.42
C ILE A 134 -10.05 -2.95 -0.77
N PRO A 135 -9.68 -4.03 -1.48
CA PRO A 135 -10.61 -5.13 -1.76
C PRO A 135 -11.22 -5.71 -0.49
N ILE A 136 -12.54 -5.96 -0.51
CA ILE A 136 -13.31 -6.39 0.67
C ILE A 136 -12.83 -7.74 1.24
N ASP A 137 -12.31 -8.63 0.39
CA ASP A 137 -11.76 -9.94 0.76
C ASP A 137 -10.42 -9.84 1.52
N ARG A 138 -9.82 -8.65 1.56
CA ARG A 138 -8.55 -8.37 2.28
C ARG A 138 -8.73 -7.67 3.61
N GLN A 139 -9.96 -7.32 3.94
CA GLN A 139 -10.27 -6.58 5.15
C GLN A 139 -10.81 -7.51 6.24
N ASP A 140 -10.47 -7.24 7.49
CA ASP A 140 -11.23 -7.74 8.63
C ASP A 140 -12.54 -6.96 8.72
N ILE A 141 -13.61 -7.54 8.14
CA ILE A 141 -14.93 -6.92 8.08
C ILE A 141 -15.48 -6.64 9.49
N HIS A 142 -15.18 -7.50 10.47
CA HIS A 142 -15.66 -7.30 11.83
C HIS A 142 -15.00 -6.08 12.47
N TYR A 143 -13.69 -5.96 12.34
CA TYR A 143 -12.94 -4.80 12.82
C TYR A 143 -13.38 -3.51 12.11
N VAL A 144 -13.42 -3.52 10.78
CA VAL A 144 -13.81 -2.35 9.98
C VAL A 144 -15.21 -1.87 10.34
N MET A 145 -16.19 -2.79 10.40
CA MET A 145 -17.57 -2.42 10.70
C MET A 145 -17.73 -1.86 12.12
N THR A 146 -17.05 -2.46 13.10
CA THR A 146 -17.08 -2.01 14.50
C THR A 146 -16.49 -0.60 14.61
N THR A 147 -15.35 -0.36 13.97
CA THR A 147 -14.66 0.93 13.97
C THR A 147 -15.49 2.01 13.26
N CYS A 148 -16.05 1.71 12.09
CA CYS A 148 -16.86 2.67 11.35
C CYS A 148 -18.13 3.05 12.14
N ARG A 149 -18.81 2.10 12.78
CA ARG A 149 -19.99 2.38 13.62
C ARG A 149 -19.64 3.23 14.85
N ALA A 150 -18.54 2.91 15.54
CA ALA A 150 -18.11 3.65 16.71
C ALA A 150 -17.77 5.12 16.39
N ASN A 151 -17.22 5.38 15.20
CA ASN A 151 -16.77 6.71 14.79
C ASN A 151 -17.71 7.42 13.79
N ARG A 152 -18.88 6.83 13.48
CA ARG A 152 -19.86 7.35 12.50
C ARG A 152 -19.27 7.58 11.10
N LEU A 153 -18.43 6.64 10.65
CA LEU A 153 -17.84 6.64 9.30
C LEU A 153 -18.81 5.97 8.33
N HIS A 154 -19.67 6.79 7.72
CA HIS A 154 -20.81 6.32 6.93
C HIS A 154 -20.41 5.70 5.58
N ASP A 155 -19.41 6.23 4.88
CA ASP A 155 -18.96 5.67 3.60
C ASP A 155 -18.38 4.27 3.80
N GLY A 156 -17.64 4.07 4.90
CA GLY A 156 -17.13 2.76 5.29
C GLY A 156 -18.26 1.76 5.59
N ILE A 157 -19.29 2.17 6.34
CA ILE A 157 -20.48 1.35 6.63
C ILE A 157 -21.18 0.94 5.33
N ILE A 158 -21.47 1.92 4.47
CA ILE A 158 -22.17 1.71 3.19
C ILE A 158 -21.37 0.75 2.30
N TYR A 159 -20.05 0.95 2.22
CA TYR A 159 -19.16 0.09 1.44
C TYR A 159 -19.22 -1.37 1.91
N VAL A 160 -19.13 -1.62 3.22
CA VAL A 160 -19.21 -2.98 3.78
C VAL A 160 -20.56 -3.63 3.48
N TYR A 161 -21.67 -2.93 3.68
CA TYR A 161 -23.00 -3.44 3.33
C TYR A 161 -23.11 -3.82 1.84
N ASN A 162 -22.64 -2.93 0.95
CA ASN A 162 -22.72 -3.14 -0.49
C ASN A 162 -21.80 -4.27 -1.00
N LYS A 163 -20.59 -4.40 -0.42
CA LYS A 163 -19.54 -5.30 -0.95
C LYS A 163 -19.43 -6.63 -0.20
N ALA A 164 -19.63 -6.64 1.10
CA ALA A 164 -19.56 -7.88 1.89
C ALA A 164 -20.93 -8.54 2.04
N LEU A 165 -21.98 -7.75 2.30
CA LEU A 165 -23.30 -8.29 2.64
C LEU A 165 -24.24 -8.39 1.43
N SER A 166 -23.89 -7.75 0.31
CA SER A 166 -24.78 -7.58 -0.86
C SER A 166 -26.15 -7.01 -0.47
N ASP A 167 -26.18 -6.22 0.60
CA ASP A 167 -27.37 -5.59 1.14
C ASP A 167 -27.35 -4.11 0.79
N TYR A 168 -28.18 -3.74 -0.16
CA TYR A 168 -28.29 -2.39 -0.69
C TYR A 168 -29.43 -1.60 -0.02
N LEU A 169 -30.26 -2.24 0.80
CA LEU A 169 -31.41 -1.59 1.45
C LEU A 169 -31.00 -0.97 2.80
N SER A 170 -30.24 -1.70 3.62
CA SER A 170 -29.74 -1.18 4.90
C SER A 170 -28.95 0.15 4.76
N PRO A 171 -28.08 0.32 3.74
CA PRO A 171 -27.44 1.61 3.45
C PRO A 171 -28.40 2.76 3.16
N LEU A 172 -29.55 2.50 2.51
CA LEU A 172 -30.53 3.53 2.17
C LEU A 172 -31.20 4.09 3.43
N GLU A 173 -31.45 3.25 4.43
CA GLU A 173 -31.96 3.70 5.73
C GLU A 173 -30.96 4.61 6.45
N VAL A 174 -29.67 4.30 6.35
CA VAL A 174 -28.59 5.15 6.89
C VAL A 174 -28.56 6.51 6.19
N CYS A 175 -28.66 6.53 4.86
CA CYS A 175 -28.74 7.77 4.08
C CYS A 175 -29.99 8.60 4.41
N LEU A 176 -31.15 7.95 4.59
CA LEU A 176 -32.39 8.63 4.96
C LEU A 176 -32.27 9.29 6.34
N HIS A 177 -31.66 8.59 7.31
CA HIS A 177 -31.37 9.15 8.61
C HIS A 177 -30.46 10.38 8.50
N LEU A 178 -29.38 10.31 7.72
CA LEU A 178 -28.49 11.46 7.53
C LEU A 178 -29.23 12.69 6.96
N LEU A 179 -30.12 12.49 5.99
CA LEU A 179 -30.89 13.57 5.36
C LEU A 179 -31.96 14.19 6.27
N LEU A 180 -32.50 13.43 7.24
CA LEU A 180 -33.50 13.93 8.19
C LEU A 180 -32.89 14.73 9.35
N PHE A 181 -31.56 14.68 9.51
CA PHE A 181 -30.82 15.37 10.57
C PHE A 181 -29.93 16.52 10.06
N ILE A 182 -30.08 16.91 8.79
CA ILE A 182 -29.56 18.16 8.18
C ILE A 182 -30.71 19.15 8.07
#